data_AF-A0AAV6MCR6-F1
#
_entry.id   AF-A0AAV6MCR6-F1
#
_cell.length_a   1.000
_cell.length_b   1.000
_cell.length_c   1.000
_cell.angle_alpha   90.00
_cell.angle_beta   90.00
_cell.angle_gamma   90.00
#
_symmetry.space_group_name_H-M   'P 1'
#
loop_
_entity.id
_entity.type
_entity.pdbx_description
1 polymer ?
#
loop_
_entity_poly.entity_id
_entity_poly.type
_entity_poly.pdbx_seq_one_letter_code
_entity_poly.pdbx_strand_id
1 'polypeptide(L)'
;MSISAFLCSFWSLDSDEKQISTAMFLVFVVTFALFWFRPKVRRPSLPPGPRGLPLVGYLPFLLRNVHRTFADLAEIYGPVFKLRRLRHCLHPGRHDWKKLRKIFVRKMLSRSFLDASYSVRRQEVRKVIKGVFESAGTPIDIGKVGFLATMKSVLAMTWGDSGRLIGEDGIDLDVKFRAVMDELAVLLGTPNLSDIFPILGRFDLQGIASRTNKAMRVCDEILNTAIEEQRKMGGNVLDFDEKFGVVNKKLNPLVAIPTPRLSNLNLYSV
;
A
#
# COMPACT_ATOMS: atom_id res chain seq x y z
N MET A 1 72.37 31.74 42.20
CA MET A 1 71.88 31.34 40.86
C MET A 1 71.25 32.56 40.22
N SER A 2 71.85 33.07 39.16
CA SER A 2 71.53 34.38 38.58
C SER A 2 70.17 34.37 37.86
N ILE A 3 69.42 35.46 38.01
CA ILE A 3 68.16 35.78 37.31
C ILE A 3 68.33 35.69 35.78
N SER A 4 69.56 35.86 35.27
CA SER A 4 69.89 35.69 33.85
C SER A 4 69.73 34.25 33.33
N ALA A 5 69.94 33.23 34.17
CA ALA A 5 69.79 31.83 33.75
C ALA A 5 68.31 31.40 33.69
N PHE A 6 67.46 32.00 34.55
CA PHE A 6 66.02 31.74 34.56
C PHE A 6 65.31 32.43 33.38
N LEU A 7 65.74 33.65 33.04
CA LEU A 7 65.19 34.39 31.90
C LEU A 7 65.63 33.81 30.55
N CYS A 8 66.83 33.22 30.45
CA CYS A 8 67.29 32.57 29.22
C CYS A 8 66.55 31.25 28.95
N SER A 9 66.20 30.49 29.99
CA SER A 9 65.41 29.27 29.86
C SER A 9 63.92 29.56 29.56
N PHE A 10 63.40 30.69 30.04
CA PHE A 10 62.02 31.15 29.76
C PHE A 10 61.86 31.67 28.33
N TRP A 11 62.90 32.28 27.75
CA TRP A 11 62.87 32.75 26.36
C TRP A 11 63.14 31.66 25.33
N SER A 12 63.71 30.52 25.75
CA SER A 12 64.05 29.40 24.84
C SER A 12 62.96 28.32 24.70
N LEU A 13 61.83 28.45 25.41
CA LEU A 13 60.76 27.44 25.39
C LEU A 13 59.33 28.04 25.45
N ASP A 14 59.12 29.26 24.95
CA ASP A 14 57.83 29.98 25.10
C ASP A 14 57.33 30.69 23.82
N SER A 15 57.96 30.42 22.66
CA SER A 15 57.45 30.89 21.37
C SER A 15 56.39 29.95 20.77
N ASP A 16 56.42 28.66 21.13
CA ASP A 16 55.51 27.66 20.55
C ASP A 16 54.18 27.53 21.32
N GLU A 17 54.17 27.58 22.66
CA GLU A 17 52.92 27.41 23.45
C GLU A 17 51.93 28.57 23.24
N LYS A 18 52.44 29.81 23.17
CA LYS A 18 51.61 30.99 22.89
C LYS A 18 51.07 30.98 21.47
N GLN A 19 51.86 30.55 20.49
CA GLN A 19 51.42 30.36 19.10
C GLN A 19 50.38 29.25 18.96
N ILE A 20 50.56 28.12 19.66
CA ILE A 20 49.60 27.02 19.67
C ILE A 20 48.28 27.47 20.32
N SER A 21 48.34 28.17 21.45
CA SER A 21 47.13 28.68 22.13
C SER A 21 46.35 29.69 21.28
N THR A 22 47.05 30.64 20.62
CA THR A 22 46.40 31.57 19.69
C THR A 22 45.84 30.87 18.47
N ALA A 23 46.55 29.89 17.90
CA ALA A 23 46.05 29.10 16.77
C ALA A 23 44.78 28.32 17.15
N MET A 24 44.76 27.67 18.32
CA MET A 24 43.59 26.94 18.82
C MET A 24 42.39 27.85 19.05
N PHE A 25 42.61 29.05 19.59
CA PHE A 25 41.55 30.04 19.78
C PHE A 25 40.98 30.54 18.44
N LEU A 26 41.83 30.81 17.45
CA LEU A 26 41.39 31.20 16.10
C LEU A 26 40.60 30.09 15.41
N VAL A 27 41.04 28.83 15.53
CA VAL A 27 40.29 27.67 15.00
C VAL A 27 38.94 27.53 15.70
N PHE A 28 38.88 27.72 17.02
CA PHE A 28 37.63 27.69 17.77
C PHE A 28 36.68 28.81 17.33
N VAL A 29 37.16 30.04 17.21
CA VAL A 29 36.36 31.19 16.74
C VAL A 29 35.87 30.97 15.31
N VAL A 30 36.71 30.46 14.41
CA VAL A 30 36.33 30.17 13.02
C VAL A 30 35.32 29.03 12.94
N THR A 31 35.50 27.94 13.68
CA THR A 31 34.53 26.82 13.70
C THR A 31 33.21 27.22 14.34
N PHE A 32 33.24 28.01 15.40
CA PHE A 32 32.06 28.56 16.04
C PHE A 32 31.33 29.56 15.13
N ALA A 33 32.06 30.45 14.45
CA ALA A 33 31.51 31.35 13.45
C ALA A 33 30.90 30.56 12.28
N LEU A 34 31.60 29.57 11.73
CA LEU A 34 31.07 28.70 10.69
C LEU A 34 29.82 27.95 11.15
N PHE A 35 29.73 27.53 12.41
CA PHE A 35 28.56 26.88 12.98
C PHE A 35 27.38 27.85 13.15
N TRP A 36 27.63 29.05 13.65
CA TRP A 36 26.62 30.08 13.93
C TRP A 36 26.11 30.77 12.67
N PHE A 37 27.00 30.98 11.70
CA PHE A 37 26.71 31.53 10.39
C PHE A 37 26.37 30.44 9.36
N ARG A 38 26.16 29.17 9.77
CA ARG A 38 25.56 28.20 8.85
C ARG A 38 24.20 28.73 8.41
N PRO A 39 23.98 28.98 7.11
CA PRO A 39 22.69 29.41 6.65
C PRO A 39 21.68 28.34 7.04
N LYS A 40 20.64 28.71 7.79
CA LYS A 40 19.49 27.83 8.00
C LYS A 40 18.94 27.51 6.62
N VAL A 41 19.18 26.30 6.14
CA VAL A 41 18.57 25.79 4.90
C VAL A 41 17.07 25.96 5.08
N ARG A 42 16.49 26.93 4.36
CA ARG A 42 15.05 27.14 4.33
C ARG A 42 14.46 25.91 3.66
N ARG A 43 14.00 24.97 4.47
CA ARG A 43 13.24 23.83 3.95
C ARG A 43 11.93 24.40 3.39
N PRO A 44 11.51 23.98 2.18
CA PRO A 44 10.23 24.41 1.64
C PRO A 44 9.12 24.16 2.67
N SER A 45 8.17 25.08 2.73
CA SER A 45 7.01 24.95 3.59
C SER A 45 6.29 23.66 3.22
N LEU A 46 6.39 22.67 4.10
CA LEU A 46 5.60 21.45 3.97
C LEU A 46 4.11 21.84 3.98
N PRO A 47 3.26 21.09 3.26
CA PRO A 47 1.84 21.34 3.32
C PRO A 47 1.39 21.33 4.79
N PRO A 48 0.51 22.27 5.18
CA PRO A 48 0.04 22.34 6.54
C PRO A 48 -0.65 21.03 6.92
N GLY A 49 -0.71 20.73 8.21
CA GLY A 49 -1.32 19.50 8.66
C GLY A 49 -1.50 19.47 10.18
N PRO A 50 -2.38 18.59 10.66
CA PRO A 50 -2.71 18.52 12.07
C PRO A 50 -1.46 18.14 12.88
N ARG A 51 -1.27 18.82 14.01
CA ARG A 51 -0.23 18.47 14.97
C ARG A 51 -0.69 17.21 15.71
N GLY A 52 0.06 16.12 15.55
CA GLY A 52 -0.20 14.86 16.24
C GLY A 52 0.67 14.66 17.48
N LEU A 53 0.36 13.61 18.23
CA LEU A 53 1.13 13.18 19.41
C LEU A 53 2.58 12.83 19.04
N PRO A 54 3.55 12.95 19.99
CA PRO A 54 4.89 12.43 19.77
C PRO A 54 4.81 10.94 19.42
N LEU A 55 5.61 10.51 18.44
CA LEU A 55 5.67 9.16 17.86
C LEU A 55 4.42 8.73 17.08
N VAL A 56 3.20 8.82 17.60
CA VAL A 56 2.02 8.22 16.94
C VAL A 56 1.37 9.16 15.92
N GLY A 57 1.65 10.46 16.00
CA GLY A 57 1.02 11.44 15.10
C GLY A 57 -0.48 11.55 15.38
N TYR A 58 -1.29 11.70 14.33
CA TYR A 58 -2.74 11.88 14.41
C TYR A 58 -3.51 10.54 14.20
N LEU A 59 -2.80 9.42 14.07
CA LEU A 59 -3.36 8.09 13.78
C LEU A 59 -4.43 7.61 14.77
N PRO A 60 -4.27 7.75 16.10
CA PRO A 60 -5.28 7.27 17.05
C PRO A 60 -6.65 7.94 16.86
N PHE A 61 -6.65 9.16 16.36
CA PHE A 61 -7.85 9.93 16.06
C PHE A 61 -8.45 9.59 14.68
N LEU A 62 -7.64 9.06 13.75
CA LEU A 62 -8.07 8.63 12.41
C LEU A 62 -8.75 7.25 12.40
N LEU A 63 -8.45 6.37 13.36
CA LEU A 63 -8.84 4.94 13.32
C LEU A 63 -10.35 4.66 13.33
N ARG A 64 -11.20 5.60 13.77
CA ARG A 64 -12.65 5.37 13.91
C ARG A 64 -13.45 5.62 12.63
N ASN A 65 -13.22 6.77 11.98
CA ASN A 65 -13.96 7.19 10.78
C ASN A 65 -13.02 7.87 9.80
N VAL A 66 -12.02 7.12 9.34
CA VAL A 66 -10.91 7.58 8.49
C VAL A 66 -11.40 8.55 7.40
N HIS A 67 -12.42 8.15 6.63
CA HIS A 67 -12.95 8.92 5.52
C HIS A 67 -13.59 10.26 5.92
N ARG A 68 -14.30 10.34 7.07
CA ARG A 68 -14.86 11.60 7.57
C ARG A 68 -13.78 12.52 8.13
N THR A 69 -12.88 11.97 8.95
CA THR A 69 -11.75 12.74 9.50
C THR A 69 -10.87 13.31 8.38
N PHE A 70 -10.65 12.58 7.29
CA PHE A 70 -9.95 13.11 6.12
C PHE A 70 -10.72 14.25 5.43
N ALA A 71 -12.05 14.18 5.36
CA ALA A 71 -12.88 15.23 4.78
C ALA A 71 -12.81 16.52 5.63
N ASP A 72 -12.98 16.40 6.95
CA ASP A 72 -12.89 17.54 7.87
C ASP A 72 -11.49 18.19 7.83
N LEU A 73 -10.44 17.37 7.76
CA LEU A 73 -9.06 17.86 7.62
C LEU A 73 -8.83 18.55 6.26
N ALA A 74 -9.48 18.09 5.19
CA ALA A 74 -9.38 18.72 3.88
C ALA A 74 -10.07 20.09 3.85
N GLU A 75 -11.14 20.27 4.62
CA GLU A 75 -11.81 21.57 4.78
C GLU A 75 -10.90 22.57 5.52
N ILE A 76 -10.20 22.11 6.56
CA ILE A 76 -9.33 22.97 7.40
C ILE A 76 -7.99 23.28 6.72
N TYR A 77 -7.36 22.29 6.09
CA TYR A 77 -5.98 22.39 5.59
C TYR A 77 -5.87 22.43 4.05
N GLY A 78 -7.00 22.29 3.34
CA GLY A 78 -7.05 22.23 1.88
C GLY A 78 -6.88 20.81 1.31
N PRO A 79 -6.88 20.65 -0.02
CA PRO A 79 -6.90 19.34 -0.68
C PRO A 79 -5.61 18.52 -0.51
N VAL A 80 -4.52 19.14 -0.08
CA VAL A 80 -3.22 18.49 0.15
C VAL A 80 -2.67 18.90 1.50
N PHE A 81 -2.69 17.98 2.46
CA PHE A 81 -2.18 18.20 3.81
C PHE A 81 -1.26 17.07 4.24
N LYS A 82 -0.31 17.38 5.13
CA LYS A 82 0.66 16.39 5.63
C LYS A 82 0.16 15.74 6.90
N LEU A 83 -0.03 14.42 6.87
CA LEU A 83 -0.16 13.64 8.10
C LEU A 83 1.22 13.22 8.62
N ARG A 84 1.50 13.54 9.88
CA ARG A 84 2.75 13.15 10.53
C ARG A 84 2.71 11.66 10.86
N ARG A 85 3.53 10.91 10.12
CA ARG A 85 3.84 9.47 10.20
C ARG A 85 2.83 8.53 9.53
N LEU A 86 3.13 8.20 8.27
CA LEU A 86 2.91 6.88 7.68
C LEU A 86 4.18 6.57 6.89
N ARG A 87 5.08 5.76 7.45
CA ARG A 87 6.20 5.19 6.70
C ARG A 87 6.07 3.67 6.77
N HIS A 88 5.20 3.15 5.92
CA HIS A 88 5.38 1.86 5.27
C HIS A 88 4.65 1.91 3.93
N CYS A 89 5.45 2.00 2.87
CA CYS A 89 4.94 1.86 1.52
C CYS A 89 4.61 0.39 1.32
N LEU A 90 3.43 0.12 0.73
CA LEU A 90 3.16 -1.13 0.02
C LEU A 90 4.44 -1.60 -0.68
N HIS A 91 4.84 -2.84 -0.43
CA HIS A 91 5.98 -3.43 -1.10
C HIS A 91 5.75 -3.31 -2.61
N PRO A 92 6.60 -2.61 -3.38
CA PRO A 92 6.40 -2.48 -4.80
C PRO A 92 6.79 -3.81 -5.44
N GLY A 93 5.85 -4.74 -5.60
CA GLY A 93 6.05 -5.95 -6.41
C GLY A 93 6.19 -5.57 -7.88
N ARG A 94 7.35 -5.03 -8.29
CA ARG A 94 7.45 -4.06 -9.39
C ARG A 94 7.58 -4.63 -10.80
N HIS A 95 7.87 -5.92 -10.99
CA HIS A 95 8.16 -6.43 -12.33
C HIS A 95 6.93 -7.04 -13.03
N ASP A 96 6.06 -7.77 -12.33
CA ASP A 96 4.91 -8.45 -12.97
C ASP A 96 3.55 -7.80 -12.72
N TRP A 97 3.39 -6.94 -11.71
CA TRP A 97 2.07 -6.38 -11.36
C TRP A 97 1.43 -5.61 -12.53
N LYS A 98 2.24 -4.88 -13.31
CA LYS A 98 1.75 -4.13 -14.48
C LYS A 98 1.23 -5.08 -15.55
N LYS A 99 1.94 -6.21 -15.76
CA LYS A 99 1.58 -7.24 -16.72
C LYS A 99 0.28 -7.92 -16.29
N LEU A 100 0.22 -8.40 -15.05
CA LEU A 100 -0.96 -9.02 -14.46
C LEU A 100 -2.18 -8.10 -14.48
N ARG A 101 -2.02 -6.84 -14.01
CA ARG A 101 -3.10 -5.85 -14.06
C ARG A 101 -3.56 -5.61 -15.49
N LYS A 102 -2.65 -5.54 -16.46
CA LYS A 102 -3.00 -5.34 -17.86
C LYS A 102 -3.77 -6.54 -18.42
N ILE A 103 -3.40 -7.77 -18.08
CA ILE A 103 -4.16 -8.97 -18.46
C ILE A 103 -5.56 -8.92 -17.83
N PHE A 104 -5.64 -8.71 -16.53
CA PHE A 104 -6.90 -8.63 -15.79
C PHE A 104 -7.84 -7.58 -16.39
N VAL A 105 -7.38 -6.34 -16.57
CA VAL A 105 -8.22 -5.26 -17.10
C VAL A 105 -8.58 -5.46 -18.58
N ARG A 106 -7.64 -5.90 -19.42
CA ARG A 106 -7.87 -5.97 -20.88
C ARG A 106 -8.52 -7.27 -21.36
N LYS A 107 -8.48 -8.33 -20.56
CA LYS A 107 -9.05 -9.65 -20.92
C LYS A 107 -10.22 -9.98 -20.00
N MET A 108 -9.98 -10.12 -18.71
CA MET A 108 -10.99 -10.56 -17.73
C MET A 108 -12.08 -9.50 -17.48
N LEU A 109 -11.74 -8.20 -17.51
CA LEU A 109 -12.71 -7.11 -17.37
C LEU A 109 -13.04 -6.42 -18.70
N SER A 110 -12.77 -7.09 -19.82
CA SER A 110 -13.14 -6.57 -21.14
C SER A 110 -14.65 -6.65 -21.36
N ARG A 111 -15.21 -5.73 -22.16
CA ARG A 111 -16.64 -5.79 -22.54
C ARG A 111 -17.02 -7.15 -23.12
N SER A 112 -16.22 -7.67 -24.05
CA SER A 112 -16.46 -8.99 -24.66
C SER A 112 -16.55 -10.12 -23.65
N PHE A 113 -15.72 -10.10 -22.59
CA PHE A 113 -15.78 -11.12 -21.53
C PHE A 113 -17.01 -10.93 -20.62
N LEU A 114 -17.31 -9.68 -20.26
CA LEU A 114 -18.48 -9.34 -19.44
C LEU A 114 -19.81 -9.65 -20.17
N ASP A 115 -19.82 -9.52 -21.50
CA ASP A 115 -20.96 -9.86 -22.35
C ASP A 115 -21.08 -11.39 -22.51
N ALA A 116 -19.95 -12.09 -22.72
CA ALA A 116 -19.94 -13.56 -22.78
C ALA A 116 -20.44 -14.22 -21.48
N SER A 117 -20.21 -13.57 -20.33
CA SER A 117 -20.67 -14.02 -19.02
C SER A 117 -22.07 -13.51 -18.62
N TYR A 118 -22.77 -12.79 -19.50
CA TYR A 118 -24.09 -12.23 -19.21
C TYR A 118 -25.12 -13.29 -18.78
N SER A 119 -25.16 -14.43 -19.49
CA SER A 119 -26.10 -15.52 -19.20
C SER A 119 -25.89 -16.10 -17.79
N VAL A 120 -24.63 -16.28 -17.40
CA VAL A 120 -24.23 -16.77 -16.07
C VAL A 120 -24.69 -15.79 -14.99
N ARG A 121 -24.39 -14.50 -15.14
CA ARG A 121 -24.84 -13.46 -14.19
C ARG A 121 -26.37 -13.42 -14.08
N ARG A 122 -27.07 -13.49 -15.21
CA ARG A 122 -28.54 -13.48 -15.26
C ARG A 122 -29.14 -14.69 -14.55
N GLN A 123 -28.50 -15.86 -14.64
CA GLN A 123 -28.94 -17.07 -13.95
C GLN A 123 -28.81 -16.91 -12.43
N GLU A 124 -27.68 -16.42 -11.94
CA GLU A 124 -27.48 -16.20 -10.49
C GLU A 124 -28.45 -15.18 -9.91
N VAL A 125 -28.68 -14.07 -10.62
CA VAL A 125 -29.67 -13.06 -10.22
C VAL A 125 -31.07 -13.65 -10.15
N ARG A 126 -31.46 -14.50 -11.11
CA ARG A 126 -32.77 -15.18 -11.09
C ARG A 126 -32.92 -16.13 -9.89
N LYS A 127 -31.87 -16.87 -9.53
CA LYS A 127 -31.87 -17.74 -8.33
C LYS A 127 -32.11 -16.91 -7.07
N VAL A 128 -31.44 -15.76 -6.95
CA VAL A 128 -31.60 -14.84 -5.81
C VAL A 128 -33.02 -14.27 -5.76
N ILE A 129 -33.54 -13.78 -6.89
CA ILE A 129 -34.92 -13.26 -6.97
C ILE A 129 -35.93 -14.33 -6.53
N LYS A 130 -35.78 -15.56 -7.03
CA LYS A 130 -36.65 -16.68 -6.65
C LYS A 130 -36.62 -16.92 -5.13
N GLY A 131 -35.43 -17.00 -4.53
CA GLY A 131 -35.30 -17.20 -3.07
C GLY A 131 -35.88 -16.06 -2.23
N VAL A 132 -35.79 -14.82 -2.71
CA VAL A 132 -36.42 -13.66 -2.05
C VAL A 132 -37.95 -13.76 -2.13
N PHE A 133 -38.51 -14.12 -3.29
CA PHE A 133 -39.95 -14.33 -3.44
C PHE A 133 -40.47 -15.48 -2.56
N GLU A 134 -39.73 -16.57 -2.44
CA GLU A 134 -40.08 -17.71 -1.57
C GLU A 134 -40.05 -17.34 -0.08
N SER A 135 -39.25 -16.33 0.28
CA SER A 135 -39.13 -15.82 1.65
C SER A 135 -40.13 -14.70 1.97
N ALA A 136 -41.12 -14.45 1.10
CA ALA A 136 -42.13 -13.41 1.28
C ALA A 136 -42.85 -13.55 2.63
N GLY A 137 -42.97 -12.45 3.37
CA GLY A 137 -43.57 -12.42 4.71
C GLY A 137 -42.58 -12.64 5.86
N THR A 138 -41.31 -12.93 5.57
CA THR A 138 -40.24 -12.98 6.60
C THR A 138 -39.28 -11.79 6.47
N PRO A 139 -38.69 -11.30 7.57
CA PRO A 139 -37.65 -10.27 7.51
C PRO A 139 -36.37 -10.85 6.89
N ILE A 140 -35.85 -10.20 5.85
CA ILE A 140 -34.65 -10.63 5.11
C ILE A 140 -33.56 -9.56 5.20
N ASP A 141 -32.32 -9.98 5.42
CA ASP A 141 -31.15 -9.12 5.34
C ASP A 141 -30.70 -8.93 3.88
N ILE A 142 -31.06 -7.77 3.31
CA ILE A 142 -30.71 -7.41 1.92
C ILE A 142 -29.19 -7.30 1.74
N GLY A 143 -28.44 -6.89 2.76
CA GLY A 143 -26.99 -6.78 2.71
C GLY A 143 -26.34 -8.15 2.53
N LYS A 144 -26.77 -9.13 3.34
CA LYS A 144 -26.32 -10.52 3.23
C LYS A 144 -26.71 -11.14 1.88
N VAL A 145 -27.95 -10.92 1.42
CA VAL A 145 -28.43 -11.42 0.12
C VAL A 145 -27.62 -10.81 -1.03
N GLY A 146 -27.40 -9.50 -1.02
CA GLY A 146 -26.63 -8.79 -2.05
C GLY A 146 -25.16 -9.20 -2.09
N PHE A 147 -24.54 -9.38 -0.92
CA PHE A 147 -23.16 -9.87 -0.82
C PHE A 147 -23.03 -11.28 -1.41
N LEU A 148 -23.89 -12.22 -0.99
CA LEU A 148 -23.89 -13.59 -1.50
C LEU A 148 -24.17 -13.66 -2.99
N ALA A 149 -25.12 -12.86 -3.50
CA ALA A 149 -25.41 -12.76 -4.93
C ALA A 149 -24.18 -12.28 -5.73
N THR A 150 -23.48 -11.28 -5.21
CA THR A 150 -22.27 -10.72 -5.84
C THR A 150 -21.16 -11.75 -5.86
N MET A 151 -20.91 -12.42 -4.73
CA MET A 151 -19.90 -13.47 -4.64
C MET A 151 -20.20 -14.61 -5.61
N LYS A 152 -21.41 -15.17 -5.59
CA LYS A 152 -21.80 -16.24 -6.52
C LYS A 152 -21.66 -15.82 -7.98
N SER A 153 -22.06 -14.60 -8.32
CA SER A 153 -21.88 -14.06 -9.67
C SER A 153 -20.41 -13.95 -10.06
N VAL A 154 -19.53 -13.46 -9.19
CA VAL A 154 -18.08 -13.34 -9.49
C VAL A 154 -17.46 -14.72 -9.63
N LEU A 155 -17.75 -15.65 -8.73
CA LEU A 155 -17.22 -17.01 -8.76
C LEU A 155 -17.66 -17.74 -10.04
N ALA A 156 -18.95 -17.65 -10.38
CA ALA A 156 -19.48 -18.26 -11.58
C ALA A 156 -18.85 -17.69 -12.87
N MET A 157 -18.51 -16.40 -12.89
CA MET A 157 -17.75 -15.80 -14.01
C MET A 157 -16.28 -16.24 -14.06
N THR A 158 -15.70 -16.63 -12.93
CA THR A 158 -14.26 -16.90 -12.82
C THR A 158 -13.93 -18.35 -13.17
N TRP A 159 -14.75 -19.30 -12.74
CA TRP A 159 -14.50 -20.74 -12.95
C TRP A 159 -15.73 -21.56 -13.40
N GLY A 160 -16.88 -20.91 -13.63
CA GLY A 160 -18.12 -21.57 -14.08
C GLY A 160 -19.04 -22.02 -12.94
N ASP A 161 -20.04 -22.83 -13.25
CA ASP A 161 -21.06 -23.28 -12.28
C ASP A 161 -20.41 -24.12 -11.14
N SER A 162 -20.41 -23.56 -9.92
CA SER A 162 -19.81 -24.18 -8.72
C SER A 162 -20.35 -25.58 -8.42
N GLY A 163 -21.53 -25.96 -8.95
CA GLY A 163 -22.10 -27.29 -8.81
C GLY A 163 -21.24 -28.44 -9.34
N ARG A 164 -20.14 -28.16 -10.05
CA ARG A 164 -19.16 -29.14 -10.53
C ARG A 164 -17.95 -29.36 -9.62
N LEU A 165 -17.76 -28.55 -8.59
CA LEU A 165 -16.56 -28.58 -7.74
C LEU A 165 -16.93 -29.03 -6.32
N ILE A 166 -17.46 -30.25 -6.21
CA ILE A 166 -17.51 -30.96 -4.92
C ILE A 166 -16.06 -31.36 -4.62
N GLY A 167 -15.48 -30.79 -3.56
CA GLY A 167 -14.14 -31.19 -3.11
C GLY A 167 -14.11 -32.69 -2.79
N GLU A 168 -12.94 -33.33 -2.96
CA GLU A 168 -12.74 -34.75 -2.59
C GLU A 168 -13.12 -35.06 -1.14
N ASP A 169 -13.19 -34.04 -0.28
CA ASP A 169 -13.55 -34.10 1.13
C ASP A 169 -15.06 -33.92 1.41
N GLY A 170 -15.91 -33.84 0.37
CA GLY A 170 -17.36 -33.70 0.49
C GLY A 170 -17.85 -32.31 0.94
N ILE A 171 -16.92 -31.37 1.16
CA ILE A 171 -17.22 -29.98 1.52
C ILE A 171 -17.26 -29.14 0.24
N ASP A 172 -18.37 -28.42 0.05
CA ASP A 172 -18.57 -27.49 -1.07
C ASP A 172 -17.44 -26.44 -1.14
N LEU A 173 -16.75 -26.37 -2.29
CA LEU A 173 -15.66 -25.42 -2.53
C LEU A 173 -16.14 -23.97 -2.37
N ASP A 174 -17.41 -23.67 -2.68
CA ASP A 174 -18.03 -22.36 -2.47
C ASP A 174 -18.03 -21.98 -0.99
N VAL A 175 -18.29 -22.95 -0.09
CA VAL A 175 -18.30 -22.72 1.35
C VAL A 175 -16.91 -22.42 1.87
N LYS A 176 -15.88 -23.17 1.43
CA LYS A 176 -14.48 -22.91 1.78
C LYS A 176 -14.03 -21.53 1.30
N PHE A 177 -14.27 -21.21 0.03
CA PHE A 177 -13.88 -19.92 -0.53
C PHE A 177 -14.58 -18.76 0.17
N ARG A 178 -15.88 -18.89 0.45
CA ARG A 178 -16.64 -17.89 1.21
C ARG A 178 -16.03 -17.66 2.59
N ALA A 179 -15.71 -18.71 3.33
CA ALA A 179 -15.08 -18.60 4.64
C ALA A 179 -13.73 -17.86 4.57
N VAL A 180 -12.93 -18.12 3.53
CA VAL A 180 -11.67 -17.40 3.31
C VAL A 180 -11.91 -15.93 2.98
N MET A 181 -12.91 -15.62 2.17
CA MET A 181 -13.25 -14.24 1.81
C MET A 181 -13.82 -13.45 2.98
N ASP A 182 -14.64 -14.08 3.83
CA ASP A 182 -15.14 -13.47 5.07
C ASP A 182 -13.97 -13.17 6.03
N GLU A 183 -13.04 -14.12 6.18
CA GLU A 183 -11.82 -13.92 6.98
C GLU A 183 -10.94 -12.80 6.40
N LEU A 184 -10.76 -12.76 5.07
CA LEU A 184 -10.00 -11.70 4.41
C LEU A 184 -10.66 -10.33 4.58
N ALA A 185 -11.99 -10.25 4.52
CA ALA A 185 -12.73 -9.02 4.78
C ALA A 185 -12.52 -8.52 6.21
N VAL A 186 -12.50 -9.43 7.20
CA VAL A 186 -12.16 -9.11 8.59
C VAL A 186 -10.71 -8.62 8.69
N LEU A 187 -9.76 -9.34 8.09
CA LEU A 187 -8.33 -8.99 8.13
C LEU A 187 -8.05 -7.62 7.49
N LEU A 188 -8.68 -7.32 6.36
CA LEU A 188 -8.57 -6.02 5.68
C LEU A 188 -9.24 -4.89 6.47
N GLY A 189 -10.33 -5.19 7.17
CA GLY A 189 -11.05 -4.23 8.01
C GLY A 189 -10.37 -3.96 9.35
N THR A 190 -9.55 -4.89 9.85
CA THR A 190 -8.83 -4.70 11.12
C THR A 190 -7.63 -3.76 10.93
N PRO A 191 -7.55 -2.64 11.67
CA PRO A 191 -6.38 -1.79 11.63
C PRO A 191 -5.18 -2.56 12.20
N ASN A 192 -4.19 -2.83 11.35
CA ASN A 192 -3.00 -3.55 11.72
C ASN A 192 -2.03 -2.63 12.49
N LEU A 193 -1.80 -2.94 13.75
CA LEU A 193 -0.91 -2.18 14.63
C LEU A 193 0.54 -2.22 14.14
N SER A 194 0.96 -3.30 13.47
CA SER A 194 2.31 -3.40 12.92
C SER A 194 2.56 -2.42 11.77
N ASP A 195 1.53 -2.10 10.98
CA ASP A 195 1.60 -1.10 9.90
C ASP A 195 1.66 0.33 10.47
N ILE A 196 1.11 0.52 11.68
CA ILE A 196 1.09 1.79 12.40
C ILE A 196 2.39 1.98 13.22
N PHE A 197 2.93 0.90 13.79
CA PHE A 197 4.11 0.87 14.64
C PHE A 197 5.15 -0.10 14.08
N PRO A 198 6.11 0.38 13.26
CA PRO A 198 7.10 -0.49 12.60
C PRO A 198 7.99 -1.28 13.57
N ILE A 199 8.16 -0.79 14.81
CA ILE A 199 8.92 -1.48 15.88
C ILE A 199 8.19 -2.76 16.31
N LEU A 200 6.85 -2.75 16.26
CA LEU A 200 6.02 -3.93 16.49
C LEU A 200 5.90 -4.79 15.22
N GLY A 201 6.47 -4.36 14.09
CA GLY A 201 6.45 -5.07 12.81
C GLY A 201 6.99 -6.49 12.84
N ARG A 202 7.90 -6.79 13.77
CA ARG A 202 8.48 -8.13 13.94
C ARG A 202 7.63 -9.05 14.81
N PHE A 203 6.71 -8.48 15.58
CA PHE A 203 5.88 -9.21 16.53
C PHE A 203 4.46 -9.23 15.96
N ASP A 204 4.00 -10.40 15.49
CA ASP A 204 2.63 -10.59 14.97
C ASP A 204 1.61 -10.58 16.12
N LEU A 205 1.52 -9.46 16.85
CA LEU A 205 0.77 -9.33 18.11
C LEU A 205 -0.73 -9.56 17.92
N GLN A 206 -1.26 -9.28 16.72
CA GLN A 206 -2.66 -9.50 16.36
C GLN A 206 -2.88 -10.80 15.58
N GLY A 207 -1.82 -11.54 15.26
CA GLY A 207 -1.87 -12.73 14.42
C GLY A 207 -2.28 -12.45 12.97
N ILE A 208 -2.30 -11.19 12.52
CA ILE A 208 -2.81 -10.79 11.20
C ILE A 208 -1.94 -11.39 10.10
N ALA A 209 -0.62 -11.38 10.27
CA ALA A 209 0.28 -11.94 9.27
C ALA A 209 0.12 -13.46 9.14
N SER A 210 0.03 -14.16 10.27
CA SER A 210 -0.22 -15.61 10.30
C SER A 210 -1.59 -15.97 9.71
N ARG A 211 -2.66 -15.27 10.10
CA ARG A 211 -4.03 -15.47 9.58
C ARG A 211 -4.11 -15.18 8.08
N THR A 212 -3.47 -14.11 7.61
CA THR A 212 -3.38 -13.78 6.18
C THR A 212 -2.66 -14.88 5.41
N ASN A 213 -1.53 -15.39 5.92
CA ASN A 213 -0.82 -16.49 5.29
C ASN A 213 -1.65 -17.78 5.25
N LYS A 214 -2.39 -18.10 6.32
CA LYS A 214 -3.28 -19.27 6.35
C LYS A 214 -4.42 -19.12 5.33
N ALA A 215 -5.08 -17.97 5.30
CA ALA A 215 -6.11 -17.65 4.31
C ALA A 215 -5.58 -17.73 2.87
N MET A 216 -4.37 -17.19 2.62
CA MET A 216 -3.73 -17.22 1.31
C MET A 216 -3.42 -18.65 0.85
N ARG A 217 -2.93 -19.52 1.76
CA ARG A 217 -2.68 -20.94 1.41
C ARG A 217 -3.96 -21.65 0.97
N VAL A 218 -5.06 -21.45 1.69
CA VAL A 218 -6.36 -22.05 1.32
C VAL A 218 -6.85 -21.47 -0.02
N CYS A 219 -6.69 -20.16 -0.27
CA CYS A 219 -6.97 -19.57 -1.57
C CYS A 219 -6.13 -20.19 -2.70
N ASP A 220 -4.83 -20.36 -2.49
CA ASP A 220 -3.91 -20.96 -3.47
C ASP A 220 -4.31 -22.41 -3.78
N GLU A 221 -4.67 -23.20 -2.77
CA GLU A 221 -5.19 -24.56 -2.95
C GLU A 221 -6.45 -24.58 -3.83
N ILE A 222 -7.45 -23.74 -3.50
CA ILE A 222 -8.69 -23.61 -4.27
C ILE A 222 -8.40 -23.22 -5.72
N LEU A 223 -7.52 -22.24 -5.93
CA LEU A 223 -7.17 -21.77 -7.28
C LEU A 223 -6.45 -22.85 -8.09
N ASN A 224 -5.54 -23.59 -7.47
CA ASN A 224 -4.83 -24.68 -8.14
C ASN A 224 -5.80 -25.79 -8.55
N THR A 225 -6.72 -26.20 -7.68
CA THR A 225 -7.77 -27.18 -8.04
C THR A 225 -8.61 -26.69 -9.21
N ALA A 226 -9.03 -25.42 -9.20
CA ALA A 226 -9.81 -24.86 -10.30
C ALA A 226 -9.03 -24.82 -11.63
N ILE A 227 -7.74 -24.49 -11.58
CA ILE A 227 -6.87 -24.48 -12.77
C ILE A 227 -6.71 -25.89 -13.34
N GLU A 228 -6.53 -26.90 -12.49
CA GLU A 228 -6.40 -28.30 -12.91
C GLU A 228 -7.67 -28.81 -13.59
N GLU A 229 -8.84 -28.51 -13.03
CA GLU A 229 -10.14 -28.88 -13.63
C GLU A 229 -10.35 -28.22 -15.00
N GLN A 230 -10.02 -26.93 -15.13
CA GLN A 230 -10.08 -26.23 -16.42
C GLN A 230 -9.12 -26.84 -17.45
N ARG A 231 -7.95 -27.31 -17.02
CA ARG A 231 -6.96 -27.96 -17.89
C ARG A 231 -7.45 -29.33 -18.38
N LYS A 232 -8.12 -30.12 -17.53
CA LYS A 232 -8.73 -31.41 -17.90
C LYS A 232 -9.83 -31.26 -18.95
N MET A 233 -10.56 -30.15 -18.92
CA MET A 233 -11.62 -29.85 -19.90
C MET A 233 -11.12 -29.38 -21.28
N GLY A 234 -9.81 -29.39 -21.54
CA GLY A 234 -9.25 -29.09 -22.86
C GLY A 234 -9.29 -27.61 -23.24
N GLY A 235 -9.15 -26.70 -22.26
CA GLY A 235 -9.15 -25.25 -22.50
C GLY A 235 -8.06 -24.82 -23.49
N ASN A 236 -8.45 -24.16 -24.58
CA ASN A 236 -7.52 -23.53 -25.51
C ASN A 236 -6.57 -22.59 -24.76
N VAL A 237 -5.26 -22.88 -24.84
CA VAL A 237 -4.21 -21.98 -24.36
C VAL A 237 -4.30 -20.70 -25.20
N LEU A 238 -4.84 -19.64 -24.62
CA LEU A 238 -4.83 -18.32 -25.26
C LEU A 238 -3.38 -17.85 -25.32
N ASP A 239 -2.76 -17.92 -26.49
CA ASP A 239 -1.41 -17.40 -26.71
C ASP A 239 -1.37 -15.89 -26.41
N PHE A 240 -0.53 -15.51 -25.45
CA PHE A 240 -0.43 -14.16 -24.94
C PHE A 240 0.70 -13.36 -25.59
N ASP A 241 1.57 -13.96 -26.39
CA ASP A 241 2.78 -13.28 -26.86
C ASP A 241 2.52 -12.29 -27.99
N GLU A 242 1.58 -12.59 -28.90
CA GLU A 242 1.34 -11.74 -30.09
C GLU A 242 0.81 -10.33 -29.76
N LYS A 243 -0.10 -10.20 -28.78
CA LYS A 243 -0.76 -8.91 -28.46
C LYS A 243 0.05 -8.04 -27.50
N PHE A 244 1.03 -8.62 -26.79
CA PHE A 244 1.90 -7.88 -25.87
C PHE A 244 3.18 -7.39 -26.55
N GLY A 245 3.65 -8.06 -27.62
CA GLY A 245 4.75 -7.60 -28.47
C GLY A 245 4.52 -6.21 -29.07
N VAL A 246 3.28 -5.87 -29.45
CA VAL A 246 2.91 -4.55 -30.00
C VAL A 246 3.08 -3.42 -28.98
N VAL A 247 2.94 -3.70 -27.68
CA VAL A 247 3.10 -2.67 -26.64
C VAL A 247 4.57 -2.47 -26.25
N ASN A 248 5.44 -3.47 -26.43
CA ASN A 248 6.88 -3.31 -26.24
C ASN A 248 7.59 -2.72 -27.47
N LYS A 249 7.00 -2.82 -28.67
CA LYS A 249 7.59 -2.29 -29.92
C LYS A 249 7.29 -0.83 -30.22
N LYS A 250 6.60 -0.08 -29.35
CA LYS A 250 6.44 1.38 -29.53
C LYS A 250 7.73 2.09 -29.12
N LEU A 251 8.77 1.94 -29.95
CA LEU A 251 10.10 2.53 -29.82
C LEU A 251 10.17 3.98 -30.34
N ASN A 252 9.03 4.65 -30.51
CA ASN A 252 9.00 6.10 -30.52
C ASN A 252 8.78 6.52 -29.08
N PRO A 253 9.79 7.07 -28.37
CA PRO A 253 9.62 7.51 -27.01
C PRO A 253 8.44 8.48 -26.99
N LEU A 254 7.39 8.12 -26.25
CA LEU A 254 6.33 9.06 -25.95
C LEU A 254 6.98 10.17 -25.13
N VAL A 255 7.34 11.26 -25.80
CA VAL A 255 7.76 12.50 -25.15
C VAL A 255 6.53 13.03 -24.44
N ALA A 256 6.37 12.63 -23.18
CA ALA A 256 5.40 13.23 -22.30
C ALA A 256 5.97 14.59 -21.90
N ILE A 257 5.35 15.67 -22.35
CA ILE A 257 5.61 17.00 -21.79
C ILE A 257 4.91 17.00 -20.42
N PRO A 258 5.64 16.99 -19.30
CA PRO A 258 5.03 16.96 -17.99
C PRO A 258 4.30 18.29 -17.78
N THR A 259 2.98 18.23 -17.80
CA THR A 259 2.13 19.38 -17.47
C THR A 259 1.93 19.41 -15.95
N PRO A 260 2.20 20.53 -15.27
CA PRO A 260 1.90 20.68 -13.86
C PRO A 260 0.41 20.41 -13.63
N ARG A 261 0.08 19.48 -12.73
CA ARG A 261 -1.31 19.18 -12.35
C ARG A 261 -1.95 20.34 -11.58
N LEU A 262 -1.12 21.15 -10.95
CA LEU A 262 -1.51 22.32 -10.16
C LEU A 262 -0.89 23.56 -10.80
N SER A 263 -1.65 24.64 -10.87
CA SER A 263 -1.23 25.92 -11.44
C SER A 263 -0.07 26.58 -10.69
N ASN A 264 0.10 26.27 -9.40
CA ASN A 264 1.14 26.83 -8.55
C ASN A 264 2.38 25.92 -8.50
N LEU A 265 3.43 26.28 -9.26
CA LEU A 265 4.67 25.50 -9.34
C LEU A 265 5.45 25.40 -8.02
N ASN A 266 5.25 26.33 -7.07
CA ASN A 266 5.93 26.29 -5.77
C ASN A 266 5.53 25.09 -4.90
N LEU A 267 4.45 24.38 -5.28
CA LEU A 267 4.02 23.13 -4.63
C LEU A 267 4.87 21.92 -5.04
N TYR A 268 5.67 22.03 -6.11
CA TYR A 268 6.51 20.95 -6.63
C TYR A 268 7.99 21.08 -6.24
N SER A 269 8.43 22.26 -5.80
CA SER A 269 9.82 22.49 -5.37
C SER A 269 10.02 22.01 -3.94
N VAL A 270 10.62 20.83 -3.78
CA VAL A 270 11.16 20.28 -2.51
C VAL A 270 12.66 20.51 -2.43
#